data_AF-A0A963G104-F1
#
_entry.id   AF-A0A963G104-F1
#
_cell.length_a   1.000
_cell.length_b   1.000
_cell.length_c   1.000
_cell.angle_alpha   90.00
_cell.angle_beta   90.00
_cell.angle_gamma   90.00
#
_symmetry.space_group_name_H-M   'P 1'
#
loop_
_entity.id
_entity.type
_entity.pdbx_description
1 polymer ?
#
loop_
_entity_poly.entity_id
_entity_poly.type
_entity_poly.pdbx_seq_one_letter_code
_entity_poly.pdbx_strand_id
1 'polypeptide(L)' 'MAFEELIGTDIGLLSLFTIGFVVVMAVYLGRFVKKHMEHDERMHRH' A
#
# COMPACT_ATOMS: atom_id res chain seq x y z
N MET A 1 16.88 22.99 -8.38
CA MET A 1 17.04 22.32 -7.07
C MET A 1 15.69 21.76 -6.64
N ALA A 2 15.16 20.77 -7.39
CA ALA A 2 13.80 20.25 -7.17
C ALA A 2 13.73 19.13 -6.10
N PHE A 3 14.86 18.49 -5.81
CA PHE A 3 14.95 17.45 -4.78
C PHE A 3 14.95 18.07 -3.36
N GLU A 4 15.50 19.28 -3.20
CA GLU A 4 15.52 19.99 -1.92
C GLU A 4 14.16 20.59 -1.55
N GLU A 5 13.35 21.05 -2.52
CA GLU A 5 11.97 21.49 -2.26
C GLU A 5 11.06 20.34 -1.80
N LEU A 6 11.28 19.12 -2.31
CA LEU A 6 10.50 17.94 -1.94
C LEU A 6 10.85 17.39 -0.54
N ILE A 7 12.04 17.70 -0.02
CA ILE A 7 12.49 17.27 1.31
C ILE A 7 12.32 18.38 2.35
N GLY A 8 12.41 19.66 1.95
CA GLY A 8 12.42 20.80 2.85
C GLY A 8 11.07 21.48 3.10
N THR A 9 10.04 21.27 2.25
CA THR A 9 8.73 21.93 2.40
C THR A 9 7.70 20.98 3.03
N ASP A 10 6.85 21.49 3.93
CA ASP A 10 5.80 20.75 4.67
C ASP A 10 4.93 19.82 3.81
N ILE A 11 4.77 20.16 2.53
CA ILE A 11 4.00 19.41 1.53
C ILE A 11 4.75 18.14 1.08
N GLY A 12 6.07 18.20 0.99
CA GLY A 12 6.92 17.11 0.50
C GLY A 12 6.84 15.87 1.38
N LEU A 13 7.00 16.05 2.70
CA LEU A 13 6.92 14.95 3.68
C LEU A 13 5.53 14.32 3.74
N LEU A 14 4.46 15.13 3.71
CA LEU A 14 3.08 14.65 3.68
C LEU A 14 2.77 13.88 2.38
N SER A 15 3.29 14.33 1.24
CA SER A 15 3.11 13.65 -0.04
C SER A 15 3.83 12.29 -0.07
N LEU A 16 5.07 12.23 0.43
CA LEU A 16 5.83 10.99 0.57
C LEU A 16 5.16 10.01 1.53
N PHE A 17 4.65 10.52 2.66
CA PHE A 17 3.87 9.73 3.61
C PHE A 17 2.61 9.15 2.97
N THR A 18 1.88 9.98 2.21
CA THR A 18 0.66 9.56 1.50
C THR A 18 0.94 8.48 0.47
N ILE A 19 1.97 8.68 -0.36
CA ILE A 19 2.38 7.68 -1.37
C ILE A 19 2.80 6.38 -0.68
N GLY A 20 3.60 6.45 0.38
CA GLY A 20 4.00 5.29 1.17
C GLY A 20 2.80 4.55 1.77
N PHE A 21 1.84 5.30 2.34
CA PHE A 21 0.62 4.74 2.92
C PHE A 21 -0.22 4.01 1.86
N VAL A 22 -0.44 4.62 0.70
CA VAL A 22 -1.20 4.02 -0.40
C VAL A 22 -0.53 2.74 -0.89
N VAL A 23 0.81 2.73 -1.03
CA VAL A 23 1.57 1.54 -1.45
C VAL A 23 1.43 0.41 -0.43
N VAL A 24 1.60 0.71 0.86
CA VAL A 24 1.44 -0.29 1.94
C VAL A 24 0.01 -0.84 1.95
N MET A 25 -0.99 0.03 1.78
CA MET A 25 -2.39 -0.37 1.76
C MET A 25 -2.69 -1.26 0.56
N ALA A 26 -2.18 -0.93 -0.64
CA ALA A 26 -2.32 -1.73 -1.84
C ALA A 26 -1.70 -3.13 -1.68
N VAL A 27 -0.50 -3.21 -1.09
CA VAL A 27 0.15 -4.49 -0.78
C VAL A 27 -0.66 -5.27 0.26
N TYR A 28 -1.13 -4.62 1.32
CA TYR A 28 -1.94 -5.24 2.36
C TYR A 28 -3.23 -5.82 1.80
N LEU A 29 -3.98 -5.05 1.01
CA LEU A 29 -5.20 -5.47 0.32
C LEU A 29 -4.92 -6.61 -0.65
N GLY A 30 -3.86 -6.52 -1.45
CA GLY A 30 -3.47 -7.61 -2.37
C GLY A 30 -3.17 -8.92 -1.63
N ARG A 31 -2.47 -8.85 -0.49
CA ARG A 31 -2.21 -10.02 0.36
C ARG A 31 -3.47 -10.52 1.06
N PHE A 32 -4.35 -9.62 1.49
CA PHE A 32 -5.61 -9.95 2.12
C PHE A 32 -6.54 -10.68 1.15
N VAL A 33 -6.72 -10.14 -0.05
CA VAL A 33 -7.52 -10.76 -1.12
C VAL A 33 -6.93 -12.11 -1.50
N LYS A 34 -5.61 -12.21 -1.72
CA LYS A 34 -4.96 -13.49 -2.02
C LYS A 34 -5.19 -14.53 -0.92
N LYS A 35 -5.04 -14.14 0.36
CA LYS A 35 -5.26 -15.04 1.50
C LYS A 35 -6.73 -15.44 1.65
N HIS A 36 -7.66 -14.54 1.33
CA HIS A 36 -9.10 -14.80 1.40
C HIS A 36 -9.54 -15.75 0.28
N MET A 37 -9.09 -15.53 -0.95
CA MET A 37 -9.32 -16.45 -2.08
C MET A 37 -8.74 -17.84 -1.84
N GLU A 38 -7.51 -17.93 -1.29
CA GLU A 38 -6.93 -19.21 -0.90
C GLU A 38 -7.69 -19.90 0.25
N HIS A 39 -8.50 -19.18 1.02
CA HIS A 39 -9.34 -19.77 2.06
C HIS A 39 -10.65 -20.31 1.49
N ASP A 40 -11.24 -19.59 0.53
CA ASP A 40 -12.47 -20.00 -0.17
C ASP A 40 -12.23 -21.24 -1.06
N GLU A 41 -11.06 -21.35 -1.70
CA GLU A 41 -10.70 -22.53 -2.50
C GLU A 41 -10.53 -23.81 -1.66
N ARG A 42 -10.26 -23.69 -0.36
CA ARG A 42 -10.13 -24.85 0.55
C ARG A 42 -11.48 -25.38 1.03
N MET A 43 -12.53 -24.55 1.07
CA MET A 43 -13.88 -24.99 1.44
C MET A 43 -14.65 -25.63 0.28
N HIS A 44 -14.32 -25.32 -0.98
CA HIS A 44 -14.98 -25.90 -2.16
C HIS A 44 -14.37 -27.23 -2.65
N ARG A 45 -13.69 -27.98 -1.77
CA ARG A 45 -13.17 -29.34 -2.05
C ARG A 45 -13.73 -30.40 -1.09
N HIS A 46 -14.94 -30.21 -0.58
CA HIS A 46 -15.67 -31.21 0.20
C HIS A 46 -17.00 -31.57 -0.44
#